data_AF-A0A8H6EH69-F1
#
_entry.id   AF-A0A8H6EH69-F1
#
_cell.length_a   1.000
_cell.length_b   1.000
_cell.length_c   1.000
_cell.angle_alpha   90.00
_cell.angle_beta   90.00
_cell.angle_gamma   90.00
#
_symmetry.space_group_name_H-M   'P 1'
#
loop_
_entity.id
_entity.type
_entity.pdbx_description
1 polymer ?
#
loop_
_entity_poly.entity_id
_entity_poly.type
_entity_poly.pdbx_seq_one_letter_code
_entity_poly.pdbx_strand_id
1 'polypeptide(L)'
;MSQITSVQELKIDFDQYHTDLVADLQRWNNAIDGTIANRVFQAFCALNRLHLKIVFIERRKVLVERMSSLPTDARAEILSEYERLLALMYPMREWYETIRDDYRALQTAQSNGDWETARELEEELDLEPGHV
;
A
#
# COMPACT_ATOMS: atom_id res chain seq x y z
N MET A 1 24.82 26.04 9.81
CA MET A 1 24.06 25.28 8.80
C MET A 1 22.60 25.67 8.94
N SER A 2 21.98 26.13 7.86
CA SER A 2 20.73 26.89 7.87
C SER A 2 19.51 25.98 8.04
N GLN A 3 18.51 26.42 8.83
CA GLN A 3 17.20 25.75 8.99
C GLN A 3 16.50 25.47 7.64
N ILE A 4 16.87 26.21 6.58
CA ILE A 4 16.37 26.03 5.21
C ILE A 4 16.76 24.65 4.64
N THR A 5 17.97 24.16 4.94
CA THR A 5 18.45 22.85 4.46
C THR A 5 17.67 21.70 5.12
N SER A 6 17.36 21.81 6.41
CA SER A 6 16.55 20.80 7.12
C SER A 6 15.09 20.75 6.63
N VAL A 7 14.55 21.85 6.09
CA VAL A 7 13.18 21.86 5.54
C VAL A 7 13.13 21.25 4.14
N GLN A 8 14.15 21.47 3.31
CA GLN A 8 14.26 20.83 1.99
C GLN A 8 14.42 19.31 2.07
N GLU A 9 15.12 18.79 3.08
CA GLU A 9 15.23 17.33 3.29
C GLU A 9 13.90 16.65 3.68
N LEU A 10 12.89 17.44 4.04
CA LEU A 10 11.55 16.98 4.43
C LEU A 10 10.52 17.19 3.34
N LYS A 11 10.70 18.18 2.46
CA LYS A 11 9.95 18.29 1.21
C LYS A 11 10.64 17.40 0.19
N ILE A 12 10.22 16.13 0.14
CA ILE A 12 10.45 15.34 -1.07
C ILE A 12 9.82 16.08 -2.26
N ASP A 13 10.27 15.77 -3.47
CA ASP A 13 9.53 16.19 -4.66
C ASP A 13 8.19 15.43 -4.69
N PHE A 14 7.16 16.03 -4.11
CA PHE A 14 5.86 15.39 -3.92
C PHE A 14 5.19 15.03 -5.24
N ASP A 15 5.39 15.86 -6.28
CA ASP A 15 4.80 15.63 -7.60
C ASP A 15 5.49 14.48 -8.33
N GLN A 16 6.83 14.45 -8.29
CA GLN A 16 7.58 13.32 -8.84
C GLN A 16 7.28 12.04 -8.06
N TYR A 17 7.29 12.09 -6.72
CA TYR A 17 7.02 10.92 -5.89
C TYR A 17 5.60 10.40 -6.10
N HIS A 18 4.61 11.28 -6.25
CA HIS A 18 3.25 10.90 -6.58
C HIS A 18 3.19 10.17 -7.94
N THR A 19 3.82 10.74 -8.97
CA THR A 19 3.89 10.12 -10.31
C THR A 19 4.50 8.73 -10.25
N ASP A 20 5.65 8.58 -9.58
CA ASP A 20 6.34 7.31 -9.43
C ASP A 20 5.51 6.31 -8.61
N LEU A 21 4.84 6.78 -7.57
CA LEU A 21 3.98 5.95 -6.74
C LEU A 21 2.79 5.39 -7.53
N VAL A 22 2.10 6.24 -8.30
CA VAL A 22 0.98 5.79 -9.14
C VAL A 22 1.46 4.75 -10.16
N ALA A 23 2.61 4.98 -10.80
CA ALA A 23 3.20 4.03 -11.74
C ALA A 23 3.57 2.69 -11.08
N ASP A 24 4.17 2.74 -9.88
CA ASP A 24 4.48 1.53 -9.09
C ASP A 24 3.22 0.75 -8.73
N LEU A 25 2.18 1.43 -8.23
CA LEU A 25 0.91 0.81 -7.85
C LEU A 25 0.23 0.14 -9.05
N GLN A 26 0.18 0.82 -10.20
CA GLN A 26 -0.34 0.25 -11.44
C GLN A 26 0.48 -0.96 -11.90
N ARG A 27 1.81 -0.87 -11.84
CA ARG A 27 2.69 -1.98 -12.23
C ARG A 27 2.49 -3.20 -11.34
N TRP A 28 2.35 -3.00 -10.04
CA TRP A 28 2.12 -4.11 -9.10
C TRP A 28 0.74 -4.72 -9.28
N ASN A 29 -0.28 -3.90 -9.52
CA ASN A 29 -1.62 -4.39 -9.83
C ASN A 29 -1.64 -5.24 -11.11
N ASN A 30 -1.05 -4.73 -12.20
CA ASN A 30 -0.99 -5.42 -13.48
C ASN A 30 -0.11 -6.68 -13.47
N ALA A 31 0.73 -6.84 -12.44
CA ALA A 31 1.56 -8.03 -12.27
C ALA A 31 0.81 -9.17 -11.56
N ILE A 32 -0.39 -8.94 -11.03
CA ILE A 32 -1.21 -9.96 -10.37
C ILE A 32 -1.99 -10.71 -11.44
N ASP A 33 -1.56 -11.93 -11.74
CA ASP A 33 -2.11 -12.76 -12.81
C ASP A 33 -1.75 -14.25 -12.63
N GLY A 34 -2.48 -15.12 -13.33
CA GLY A 34 -2.31 -16.55 -13.34
C GLY A 34 -3.03 -17.26 -12.20
N THR A 35 -2.47 -18.39 -11.76
CA THR A 35 -3.09 -19.24 -10.73
C THR A 35 -3.24 -18.51 -9.39
N ILE A 36 -4.17 -18.95 -8.54
CA ILE A 36 -4.36 -18.43 -7.17
C ILE A 36 -3.03 -18.35 -6.41
N ALA A 37 -2.20 -19.39 -6.47
CA ALA A 37 -0.89 -19.41 -5.82
C ALA A 37 0.06 -18.30 -6.32
N ASN A 38 0.05 -18.01 -7.63
CA ASN A 38 0.85 -16.93 -8.21
C ASN A 38 0.31 -15.56 -7.79
N ARG A 39 -1.01 -15.36 -7.88
CA ARG A 39 -1.68 -14.12 -7.48
C ARG A 39 -1.40 -13.78 -6.02
N VAL A 40 -1.47 -14.77 -5.12
CA VAL A 40 -1.14 -14.61 -3.70
C VAL A 40 0.33 -14.24 -3.50
N PHE A 41 1.25 -14.93 -4.18
CA PHE A 41 2.67 -14.60 -4.09
C PHE A 41 2.97 -13.18 -4.58
N GLN A 42 2.37 -12.76 -5.70
CA GLN A 42 2.52 -11.43 -6.27
C GLN A 42 1.92 -10.35 -5.36
N ALA A 43 0.71 -10.58 -4.82
CA ALA A 43 0.07 -9.69 -3.86
C ALA A 43 0.91 -9.55 -2.58
N PHE A 44 1.47 -10.63 -2.06
CA PHE A 44 2.39 -10.59 -0.92
C PHE A 44 3.66 -9.78 -1.23
N CYS A 45 4.26 -9.97 -2.41
CA CYS A 45 5.42 -9.19 -2.85
C CYS A 45 5.09 -7.70 -2.97
N ALA A 46 3.92 -7.36 -3.53
CA ALA A 46 3.44 -6.00 -3.67
C ALA A 46 3.17 -5.36 -2.30
N LEU A 47 2.50 -6.08 -1.40
CA LEU A 47 2.20 -5.65 -0.04
C LEU A 47 3.47 -5.29 0.74
N ASN A 48 4.53 -6.10 0.65
CA ASN A 48 5.79 -5.80 1.32
C ASN A 48 6.45 -4.52 0.79
N ARG A 49 6.45 -4.31 -0.53
CA ARG A 49 6.99 -3.09 -1.14
C ARG A 49 6.16 -1.87 -0.76
N LEU A 50 4.84 -2.00 -0.79
CA LEU A 50 3.90 -0.95 -0.39
C LEU A 50 4.08 -0.59 1.08
N HIS A 51 4.22 -1.58 1.95
CA HIS A 51 4.44 -1.38 3.38
C HIS A 51 5.70 -0.55 3.65
N LEU A 52 6.82 -0.82 2.96
CA LEU A 52 8.04 -0.02 3.10
C LEU A 52 7.82 1.45 2.70
N LYS A 53 7.07 1.70 1.62
CA LYS A 53 6.73 3.07 1.21
C LYS A 53 5.82 3.78 2.21
N ILE A 54 4.79 3.09 2.73
CA ILE A 54 3.90 3.62 3.77
C ILE A 54 4.71 3.99 5.01
N VAL A 55 5.54 3.09 5.53
CA VAL A 55 6.36 3.34 6.73
C VAL A 55 7.31 4.51 6.51
N PHE A 56 7.90 4.64 5.32
CA PHE A 56 8.74 5.80 4.99
C PHE A 56 7.95 7.10 5.08
N ILE A 57 6.76 7.16 4.46
CA ILE A 57 5.91 8.36 4.46
C ILE A 57 5.39 8.68 5.86
N GLU A 58 4.90 7.70 6.62
CA GLU A 58 4.42 7.89 7.99
C GLU A 58 5.52 8.44 8.90
N ARG A 59 6.75 7.92 8.80
CA ARG A 59 7.89 8.42 9.58
C ARG A 59 8.21 9.87 9.25
N ARG A 60 8.16 10.24 7.96
CA ARG A 60 8.39 11.63 7.52
C ARG A 60 7.28 12.56 7.98
N LYS A 61 6.02 12.12 7.90
CA LYS A 61 4.86 12.84 8.43
C LYS A 61 5.02 13.13 9.92
N VAL A 62 5.28 12.11 10.73
CA VAL A 62 5.49 12.24 12.18
C VAL A 62 6.65 13.19 12.51
N LEU A 63 7.72 13.15 11.72
CA LEU A 63 8.85 14.06 11.88
C LEU A 63 8.44 15.53 11.64
N VAL A 64 7.64 15.79 10.61
CA VAL A 64 7.09 17.12 10.30
C VAL A 64 6.11 17.59 11.37
N GLU A 65 5.22 16.72 11.87
CA GLU A 65 4.29 17.03 12.97
C GLU A 65 5.02 17.53 14.22
N ARG A 66 6.19 16.94 14.52
CA ARG A 66 7.01 17.27 15.69
C ARG A 66 7.90 18.48 15.50
N MET A 67 7.99 19.04 14.29
CA MET A 67 8.83 20.19 14.01
C MET A 67 8.15 21.49 14.40
N SER A 68 8.55 22.04 15.54
CA SER A 68 8.14 23.35 16.03
C SER A 68 8.84 24.52 15.34
N SER A 69 9.93 24.27 14.62
CA SER A 69 10.69 25.28 13.86
C SER A 69 10.03 25.68 12.55
N LEU A 70 9.08 24.89 12.04
CA LEU A 70 8.36 25.19 10.81
C LEU A 70 7.19 26.16 11.09
N PRO A 71 7.00 27.18 10.24
CA PRO A 71 5.77 27.97 10.26
C PRO A 71 4.54 27.07 10.14
N THR A 72 3.47 27.37 10.90
CA THR A 72 2.26 26.54 10.98
C THR A 72 1.68 26.24 9.60
N ASP A 73 1.57 27.24 8.72
CA ASP A 73 0.98 27.08 7.40
C ASP A 73 1.84 26.17 6.50
N ALA A 74 3.15 26.38 6.51
CA ALA A 74 4.09 25.54 5.76
C ALA A 74 4.10 24.08 6.27
N ARG A 75 3.98 23.88 7.59
CA ARG A 75 3.85 22.55 8.19
C ARG A 75 2.54 21.88 7.75
N ALA A 76 1.43 22.62 7.78
CA ALA A 76 0.12 22.10 7.35
C ALA A 76 0.12 21.69 5.88
N GLU A 77 0.72 22.48 4.99
CA GLU A 77 0.88 22.16 3.57
C GLU A 77 1.65 20.84 3.38
N ILE A 78 2.82 20.70 4.02
CA ILE A 78 3.64 19.48 3.92
C ILE A 78 2.89 18.26 4.45
N LEU A 79 2.17 18.39 5.57
CA LEU A 79 1.40 17.29 6.14
C LEU A 79 0.26 16.85 5.21
N SER A 80 -0.42 17.81 4.57
CA SER A 80 -1.46 17.52 3.59
C SER A 80 -0.93 16.72 2.39
N GLU A 81 0.27 17.03 1.90
CA GLU A 81 0.90 16.26 0.83
C GLU A 81 1.25 14.83 1.25
N TYR A 82 1.77 14.64 2.47
CA TYR A 82 2.00 13.29 2.99
C TYR A 82 0.69 12.50 3.18
N GLU A 83 -0.38 13.15 3.62
CA GLU A 83 -1.70 12.54 3.73
C GLU A 83 -2.26 12.15 2.36
N ARG A 84 -2.08 12.99 1.33
CA ARG A 84 -2.44 12.67 -0.06
C ARG A 84 -1.73 11.42 -0.55
N LEU A 85 -0.42 11.29 -0.29
CA LEU A 85 0.33 10.08 -0.67
C LEU A 85 -0.14 8.83 0.07
N LEU A 86 -0.45 8.94 1.36
CA LEU A 86 -0.98 7.82 2.14
C LEU A 86 -2.36 7.39 1.67
N ALA A 87 -3.22 8.33 1.29
CA ALA A 87 -4.55 8.06 0.76
C ALA A 87 -4.53 7.23 -0.52
N LEU A 88 -3.45 7.30 -1.32
CA LEU A 88 -3.26 6.45 -2.49
C LEU A 88 -2.85 5.02 -2.12
N MET A 89 -2.09 4.86 -1.04
CA MET A 89 -1.47 3.59 -0.66
C MET A 89 -2.36 2.72 0.21
N TYR A 90 -3.13 3.30 1.13
CA TYR A 90 -3.94 2.50 2.07
C TYR A 90 -5.00 1.62 1.39
N PRO A 91 -5.76 2.08 0.38
CA PRO A 91 -6.73 1.22 -0.30
C PRO A 91 -6.06 0.03 -0.99
N MET A 92 -4.90 0.26 -1.63
CA MET A 92 -4.13 -0.83 -2.26
C MET A 92 -3.57 -1.82 -1.24
N ARG A 93 -3.18 -1.33 -0.06
CA ARG A 93 -2.72 -2.17 1.04
C ARG A 93 -3.85 -3.08 1.53
N GLU A 94 -5.02 -2.51 1.78
CA GLU A 94 -6.21 -3.24 2.21
C GLU A 94 -6.57 -4.33 1.20
N TRP A 95 -6.58 -3.99 -0.09
CA TRP A 95 -6.85 -4.95 -1.15
C TRP A 95 -5.85 -6.13 -1.17
N TYR A 96 -4.55 -5.87 -1.05
CA TYR A 96 -3.55 -6.95 -0.96
C TYR A 96 -3.68 -7.79 0.32
N GLU A 97 -4.07 -7.17 1.44
CA GLU A 97 -4.34 -7.86 2.70
C GLU A 97 -5.55 -8.79 2.57
N THR A 98 -6.61 -8.37 1.87
CA THR A 98 -7.77 -9.22 1.54
C THR A 98 -7.37 -10.47 0.77
N ILE A 99 -6.62 -10.35 -0.34
CA ILE A 99 -6.16 -11.51 -1.13
C ILE A 99 -5.38 -12.51 -0.25
N ARG A 100 -4.52 -12.00 0.64
CA ARG A 100 -3.73 -12.83 1.56
C ARG A 100 -4.63 -13.54 2.57
N ASP A 101 -5.62 -12.83 3.11
CA ASP A 101 -6.47 -13.33 4.18
C ASP A 101 -7.50 -14.34 3.65
N ASP A 102 -8.05 -14.11 2.45
CA ASP A 102 -8.93 -15.05 1.73
C ASP A 102 -8.18 -16.35 1.42
N TYR A 103 -6.94 -16.26 0.95
CA TYR A 103 -6.11 -17.44 0.73
C TYR A 103 -5.82 -18.21 2.03
N ARG A 104 -5.60 -17.50 3.15
CA ARG A 104 -5.45 -18.14 4.46
C ARG A 104 -6.74 -18.84 4.89
N ALA A 105 -7.90 -18.25 4.62
CA ALA A 105 -9.19 -18.87 4.88
C ALA A 105 -9.37 -20.16 4.05
N LEU A 106 -9.01 -20.13 2.77
CA LEU A 106 -9.01 -21.31 1.90
C LEU A 106 -8.14 -22.43 2.46
N GLN A 107 -6.88 -22.14 2.82
CA GLN A 107 -5.97 -23.12 3.42
C GLN A 107 -6.52 -23.72 4.72
N THR A 108 -7.21 -22.90 5.52
CA THR A 108 -7.82 -23.33 6.78
C THR A 108 -9.01 -24.26 6.52
N ALA A 109 -9.89 -23.93 5.58
CA ALA A 109 -11.02 -24.78 5.20
C ALA A 109 -10.55 -26.15 4.68
N GLN A 110 -9.56 -26.15 3.78
CA GLN A 110 -8.93 -27.39 3.28
C GLN A 110 -8.33 -28.23 4.40
N SER A 111 -7.64 -27.60 5.36
CA SER A 111 -7.03 -28.30 6.49
C SER A 111 -8.06 -28.90 7.45
N ASN A 112 -9.23 -28.27 7.57
CA ASN A 112 -10.34 -28.73 8.40
C ASN A 112 -11.23 -29.78 7.71
N GLY A 113 -11.01 -30.05 6.42
CA GLY A 113 -11.86 -30.91 5.60
C GLY A 113 -13.22 -30.29 5.27
N ASP A 114 -13.34 -28.97 5.39
CA ASP A 114 -14.54 -28.22 5.02
C ASP A 114 -14.50 -27.89 3.52
N TRP A 115 -14.88 -28.89 2.71
CA TRP A 115 -14.79 -28.81 1.25
C TRP A 115 -15.81 -27.88 0.61
N GLU A 116 -16.94 -27.60 1.28
CA GLU A 116 -17.95 -26.67 0.79
C GLU A 116 -17.42 -25.24 0.84
N THR A 117 -16.95 -24.80 2.01
CA THR A 117 -16.32 -23.49 2.20
C THR A 117 -15.06 -23.34 1.33
N ALA A 118 -14.23 -24.40 1.22
CA ALA A 118 -13.04 -24.35 0.38
C ALA A 118 -13.37 -24.13 -1.10
N ARG A 119 -14.41 -24.78 -1.62
CA ARG A 119 -14.84 -24.60 -3.02
C ARG A 119 -15.36 -23.19 -3.28
N GLU A 120 -16.15 -22.64 -2.36
CA GLU A 120 -16.68 -21.26 -2.48
C GLU A 120 -15.56 -20.22 -2.51
N LEU A 121 -14.59 -20.33 -1.61
CA LEU A 121 -13.42 -19.44 -1.58
C LEU A 121 -12.53 -19.61 -2.81
N GLU A 122 -12.38 -20.84 -3.31
CA GLU A 122 -11.61 -21.11 -4.52
C GLU A 122 -12.31 -20.47 -5.73
N GLU A 123 -13.64 -20.57 -5.85
CA GLU A 123 -14.41 -19.86 -6.89
C GLU A 123 -14.28 -18.34 -6.78
N GLU A 124 -14.39 -17.76 -5.59
CA GLU A 124 -14.22 -16.31 -5.37
C GLU A 124 -12.81 -15.82 -5.72
N LEU A 125 -11.78 -16.60 -5.40
CA LEU A 125 -10.39 -16.29 -5.72
C LEU A 125 -10.05 -16.52 -7.19
N ASP A 126 -10.70 -17.49 -7.85
CA ASP A 126 -10.47 -17.84 -9.26
C ASP A 126 -11.30 -16.98 -10.23
N LEU A 127 -12.32 -16.25 -9.75
CA LEU A 127 -12.88 -15.13 -10.50
C LEU A 127 -11.73 -14.19 -10.90
N GLU A 128 -11.54 -14.04 -12.22
CA GLU A 128 -10.61 -13.09 -12.82
C GLU A 128 -10.80 -11.71 -12.16
N PRO A 129 -9.76 -10.86 -12.10
CA PRO A 129 -9.89 -9.49 -11.64
C PRO A 129 -10.85 -8.72 -12.56
N GLY A 130 -12.15 -8.88 -12.30
CA GLY A 130 -13.21 -8.12 -12.92
C GLY A 130 -13.05 -6.71 -12.42
N HIS A 131 -12.58 -5.85 -13.33
CA HIS A 131 -12.76 -4.41 -13.25
C HIS A 131 -14.13 -4.07 -12.63
N VAL A 132 -14.10 -3.64 -11.37
CA VAL A 132 -15.10 -2.73 -10.80
C VAL A 132 -14.40 -1.39 -10.63
#